data_AF-A0A8T4MUC4-F1
#
_entry.id   AF-A0A8T4MUC4-F1
#
_cell.length_a   1.000
_cell.length_b   1.000
_cell.length_c   1.000
_cell.angle_alpha   90.00
_cell.angle_beta   90.00
_cell.angle_gamma   90.00
#
_symmetry.space_group_name_H-M   'P 1'
#
loop_
_entity.id
_entity.type
_entity.pdbx_description
1 polymer ?
#
loop_
_entity_poly.entity_id
_entity_poly.type
_entity_poly.pdbx_seq_one_letter_code
_entity_poly.pdbx_strand_id
1 'polypeptide(L)' 'MKDLTIKLLDAEGEIIQEGSAEINVMPTQSVIDYYAERVRKLIEIAENRPELRDHYHIVMEIRTK' A
#
# COMPACT_ATOMS: atom_id res chain seq x y z
N MET A 1 12.14 1.72 -15.79
CA MET A 1 12.01 1.87 -14.32
C MET A 1 10.52 1.89 -14.00
N LYS A 2 10.07 1.16 -12.98
CA LYS A 2 8.65 1.19 -12.60
C LYS A 2 8.52 1.89 -11.25
N ASP A 3 7.47 2.68 -11.10
CA ASP A 3 7.07 3.23 -9.81
C ASP A 3 5.99 2.33 -9.24
N LEU A 4 6.15 1.91 -7.98
CA LEU A 4 5.11 1.20 -7.26
C LEU A 4 4.64 2.07 -6.10
N THR A 5 3.33 2.30 -6.04
CA THR A 5 2.68 3.10 -5.00
C THR A 5 1.69 2.23 -4.23
N ILE A 6 1.72 2.31 -2.91
CA ILE A 6 0.72 1.68 -2.04
C ILE A 6 -0.01 2.80 -1.29
N LYS A 7 -1.34 2.74 -1.31
CA LYS A 7 -2.23 3.70 -0.67
C LYS A 7 -3.16 2.98 0.31
N LEU A 8 -3.38 3.60 1.47
CA LEU A 8 -4.49 3.34 2.37
C LEU A 8 -5.57 4.39 2.08
N LEU A 9 -6.76 3.94 1.74
CA LEU A 9 -7.91 4.78 1.46
C LEU A 9 -9.03 4.47 2.47
N ASP A 10 -9.82 5.48 2.80
CA ASP A 10 -11.05 5.31 3.57
C ASP A 10 -12.20 4.75 2.72
N ALA A 11 -13.38 4.64 3.33
CA ALA A 11 -14.59 4.15 2.72
C ALA A 11 -15.10 5.01 1.54
N GLU A 12 -14.73 6.30 1.50
CA GLU A 12 -15.11 7.24 0.44
C GLU A 12 -14.08 7.25 -0.70
N GLY A 13 -12.95 6.57 -0.50
CA GLY A 13 -11.83 6.53 -1.44
C GLY A 13 -10.87 7.70 -1.30
N GLU A 14 -10.91 8.44 -0.18
CA GLU A 14 -9.90 9.46 0.10
C GLU A 14 -8.59 8.83 0.58
N ILE A 15 -7.46 9.40 0.17
CA ILE A 15 -6.13 8.87 0.52
C ILE A 15 -5.79 9.31 1.95
N ILE A 16 -5.70 8.36 2.87
CA ILE A 16 -5.24 8.59 4.24
C ILE A 16 -3.73 8.51 4.35
N GLN A 17 -3.12 7.56 3.64
CA GLN A 17 -1.68 7.39 3.64
C GLN A 17 -1.19 6.84 2.31
N GLU A 18 -0.06 7.34 1.84
CA GLU A 18 0.60 6.89 0.63
C GLU A 18 2.08 6.57 0.91
N GLY A 19 2.60 5.54 0.24
CA GLY A 19 4.03 5.29 0.14
C GLY A 19 4.40 4.84 -1.26
N SER A 20 5.51 5.36 -1.78
CA SER A 20 6.05 4.99 -3.09
C SER A 20 7.45 4.39 -2.99
N ALA A 21 7.78 3.51 -3.93
CA ALA A 21 9.11 2.95 -4.10
C ALA A 21 9.42 2.76 -5.59
N GLU A 22 10.63 3.14 -6.00
CA GLU A 22 11.13 2.79 -7.32
C GLU A 22 11.54 1.31 -7.33
N ILE A 23 11.01 0.55 -8.28
CA ILE A 23 11.37 -0.85 -8.49
C ILE A 23 12.13 -1.01 -9.81
N ASN A 24 13.38 -1.44 -9.65
CA ASN A 24 14.31 -1.69 -10.75
C ASN A 24 14.34 -3.15 -11.23
N VAL A 25 13.58 -4.06 -10.60
CA VAL A 25 13.73 -5.51 -10.81
C VAL A 25 12.40 -6.20 -11.11
N MET A 26 12.47 -7.29 -11.89
CA MET A 26 11.39 -8.29 -11.96
C MET A 26 11.02 -8.72 -10.54
N PRO A 27 9.74 -9.01 -10.22
CA PRO A 27 9.33 -9.35 -8.85
C PRO A 27 10.12 -10.56 -8.36
N THR A 28 11.10 -10.33 -7.51
CA THR A 28 11.79 -11.34 -6.71
C THR A 28 11.01 -11.55 -5.42
N GLN A 29 11.24 -12.68 -4.75
CA GLN A 29 10.63 -12.96 -3.45
C GLN A 29 10.89 -11.81 -2.45
N SER A 30 12.08 -11.21 -2.45
CA SER A 30 12.43 -10.07 -1.61
C SER A 30 11.56 -8.83 -1.84
N VAL A 31 11.14 -8.58 -3.08
CA VAL A 31 10.24 -7.47 -3.43
C VAL A 31 8.83 -7.76 -2.90
N ILE A 32 8.37 -9.01 -3.03
CA ILE A 32 7.08 -9.46 -2.47
C ILE A 32 7.08 -9.31 -0.94
N ASP A 33 8.15 -9.75 -0.27
CA ASP A 33 8.27 -9.71 1.19
C ASP A 33 8.26 -8.26 1.71
N TYR A 34 9.00 -7.36 1.06
CA TYR A 34 9.00 -5.93 1.36
C TYR A 34 7.58 -5.34 1.30
N TYR A 35 6.80 -5.70 0.28
CA TYR A 35 5.43 -5.19 0.13
C TYR A 35 4.43 -5.84 1.08
N ALA A 36 4.57 -7.13 1.36
CA ALA A 36 3.77 -7.79 2.38
C ALA A 36 3.94 -7.11 3.75
N GLU A 37 5.18 -6.70 4.09
CA GLU A 37 5.44 -5.93 5.31
C GLU A 37 4.78 -4.55 5.28
N ARG A 38 4.85 -3.84 4.15
CA ARG A 38 4.20 -2.52 4.00
C ARG A 38 2.68 -2.59 4.10
N VAL A 39 2.05 -3.58 3.47
CA VAL A 39 0.61 -3.82 3.58
C VAL A 39 0.23 -4.12 5.02
N ARG A 40 1.00 -4.98 5.72
CA ARG A 40 0.77 -5.28 7.15
C ARG A 40 0.77 -4.01 8.01
N LYS A 41 1.73 -3.10 7.79
CA LYS A 41 1.80 -1.81 8.49
C LYS A 41 0.56 -0.93 8.22
N LEU A 42 0.04 -0.92 7.00
CA LEU A 42 -1.18 -0.16 6.68
C LEU A 42 -2.44 -0.78 7.31
N ILE A 43 -2.51 -2.11 7.38
CA ILE A 43 -3.59 -2.81 8.10
C ILE A 43 -3.55 -2.44 9.59
N GLU A 44 -2.37 -2.48 10.22
CA GLU A 44 -2.21 -2.09 11.63
C GLU A 44 -2.66 -0.64 11.87
N ILE A 45 -2.36 0.28 10.94
CA ILE A 45 -2.82 1.67 11.01
C ILE A 45 -4.34 1.74 10.90
N ALA A 46 -4.95 0.97 9.98
CA ALA A 46 -6.39 0.94 9.82
C ALA A 46 -7.12 0.35 11.04
N GLU A 47 -6.61 -0.74 11.63
CA GLU A 47 -7.21 -1.38 12.80
C GLU A 47 -7.19 -0.51 14.07
N ASN A 48 -6.18 0.35 14.18
CA ASN A 48 -6.03 1.31 15.28
C ASN A 48 -6.79 2.62 15.06
N ARG A 49 -7.47 2.80 13.93
CA ARG A 49 -8.26 3.98 13.58
C ARG A 49 -9.75 3.65 13.58
N PRO A 50 -10.54 4.16 14.54
CA PRO A 50 -11.98 3.89 14.60
C PRO A 50 -12.72 4.22 13.30
N GLU A 51 -12.27 5.26 12.58
CA GLU A 51 -12.85 5.70 11.31
C GLU A 51 -12.61 4.74 10.14
N LEU A 52 -11.67 3.80 10.27
CA LEU A 52 -11.34 2.79 9.24
C LEU A 52 -11.73 1.38 9.61
N ARG A 53 -12.16 1.14 10.86
CA ARG A 53 -12.35 -0.20 11.42
C ARG A 53 -13.32 -1.07 10.63
N ASP A 54 -14.37 -0.45 10.09
CA ASP A 54 -15.45 -1.17 9.40
C ASP A 54 -15.25 -1.22 7.89
N HIS A 55 -14.50 -0.29 7.30
CA HIS A 55 -14.26 -0.23 5.86
C HIS A 55 -13.00 0.58 5.52
N TYR A 56 -12.05 -0.05 4.84
CA TYR A 56 -10.91 0.62 4.24
C TYR A 56 -10.45 -0.14 2.98
N HIS A 57 -9.70 0.53 2.13
CA HIS A 57 -9.08 -0.08 0.95
C HIS A 57 -7.57 0.06 1.00
N ILE A 58 -6.85 -1.00 0.65
CA ILE A 58 -5.42 -0.92 0.36
C ILE A 58 -5.26 -1.14 -1.14
N VAL A 59 -4.75 -0.13 -1.84
CA VAL A 59 -4.54 -0.16 -3.28
C VAL A 59 -3.06 -0.16 -3.58
N MET A 60 -2.66 -1.06 -4.48
CA MET A 60 -1.30 -1.15 -5.00
C MET A 60 -1.33 -0.80 -6.50
N GLU A 61 -0.59 0.24 -6.87
CA GLU A 61 -0.46 0.70 -8.25
C GLU A 61 0.97 0.48 -8.74
N ILE A 62 1.13 -0.11 -9.93
CA ILE A 62 2.43 -0.26 -10.61
C ILE A 62 2.37 0.56 -11.90
N ARG A 63 3.19 1.61 -11.99
CA ARG A 63 3.29 2.48 -13.16
C ARG A 63 4.61 2.23 -13.87
N THR A 64 4.55 1.94 -15.16
CA THR A 64 5.74 1.92 -16.04
C THR A 64 5.95 3.33 -16.58
N LYS A 65 7.17 3.88 -16.42
CA LYS A 65 7.61 5.04 -17.19
C LYS A 65 7.99 4.63 -18.61
#